data_AF-A0A6C0KT64-F1
#
_entry.id   AF-A0A6C0KT64-F1
#
_cell.length_a   1.000
_cell.length_b   1.000
_cell.length_c   1.000
_cell.angle_alpha   90.00
_cell.angle_beta   90.00
_cell.angle_gamma   90.00
#
_symmetry.space_group_name_H-M   'P 1'
#
loop_
_entity.id
_entity.type
_entity.pdbx_description
1 polymer ?
#
loop_
_entity_poly.entity_id
_entity_poly.type
_entity_poly.pdbx_seq_one_letter_code
_entity_poly.pdbx_strand_id
1 'polypeptide(L)'
;MDAYTSDPQTRKRKIECKPELVISSLQRFYAHHPEITKVLTYLNGEAPLSLRIIDWFVTKCSRKNFIRYPLNGQEFLVYLSYKGQLKAYSKQYFDPNCRRERIMFTIPNHEQFMTTIGKLNFFRWALESKILDYMEAHEEEIRAGYNAYLKETMAVQKRNKSDSSTEDVKSAVKGDVKPVTNTVRTTRRRTKQSPSSLNKLQVYTTPIVLDFN
;
A
#
# COMPACT_ATOMS: atom_id res chain seq x y z
N MET A 1 44.17 13.29 16.46
CA MET A 1 42.99 13.14 15.57
C MET A 1 42.58 11.69 15.65
N ASP A 2 41.62 11.39 16.52
CA ASP A 2 41.20 10.01 16.73
C ASP A 2 40.36 9.55 15.54
N ALA A 3 40.80 8.45 14.91
CA ALA A 3 40.12 7.86 13.77
C ALA A 3 38.75 7.33 14.19
N TYR A 4 37.69 7.90 13.63
CA TYR A 4 36.33 7.43 13.85
C TYR A 4 36.14 6.04 13.21
N THR A 5 36.22 4.99 14.03
CA THR A 5 35.81 3.64 13.65
C THR A 5 34.29 3.53 13.74
N SER A 6 33.61 3.49 12.59
CA SER A 6 32.17 3.29 12.53
C SER A 6 31.78 1.91 13.11
N ASP A 7 30.93 1.91 14.13
CA ASP A 7 30.43 0.70 14.78
C ASP A 7 29.60 -0.17 13.80
N PRO A 8 30.04 -1.40 13.48
CA PRO A 8 29.34 -2.31 12.56
C PRO A 8 27.98 -2.81 13.09
N GLN A 9 27.64 -2.51 14.36
CA GLN A 9 26.42 -2.98 15.01
C GLN A 9 25.15 -2.22 14.56
N THR A 10 25.30 -1.04 13.94
CA THR A 10 24.19 -0.23 13.40
C THR A 10 23.46 -0.88 12.22
N ARG A 11 24.08 -1.81 11.49
CA ARG A 11 23.46 -2.46 10.32
C ARG A 11 22.63 -3.71 10.63
N LYS A 12 22.78 -4.31 11.82
CA LYS A 12 22.20 -5.64 12.12
C LYS A 12 21.07 -5.64 13.14
N ARG A 13 20.90 -4.58 13.92
CA ARG A 13 19.79 -4.50 14.87
C ARG A 13 18.66 -3.67 14.26
N LYS A 14 17.45 -4.25 14.24
CA LYS A 14 16.23 -3.50 13.98
C LYS A 14 16.18 -2.39 15.03
N ILE A 15 16.43 -1.15 14.62
CA ILE A 15 16.28 0.00 15.49
C ILE A 15 14.79 0.06 15.82
N GLU A 16 14.43 -0.30 17.04
CA GLU A 16 13.09 -0.02 17.56
C GLU A 16 13.01 1.50 17.75
N CYS A 17 12.59 2.19 16.69
CA CYS A 17 12.11 3.55 16.84
C CYS A 17 10.96 3.49 17.84
N LYS A 18 11.20 4.01 19.03
CA LYS A 18 10.19 4.32 20.03
C LYS A 18 9.01 5.00 19.32
N PRO A 19 7.77 4.48 19.42
CA PRO A 19 6.61 5.03 18.73
C PRO A 19 6.50 6.55 18.89
N GLU A 20 6.93 7.07 20.03
CA GLU A 20 6.97 8.48 20.40
C GLU A 20 7.86 9.31 19.46
N LEU A 21 9.01 8.77 19.01
CA LEU A 21 9.90 9.47 18.06
C LEU A 21 9.24 9.60 16.70
N VAL A 22 8.52 8.56 16.26
CA VAL A 22 7.79 8.58 14.99
C VAL A 22 6.64 9.58 15.07
N ILE A 23 5.90 9.59 16.17
CA ILE A 23 4.80 10.54 16.41
C ILE A 23 5.33 11.98 16.44
N SER A 24 6.42 12.25 17.16
CA SER A 24 7.04 13.58 17.23
C SER A 24 7.53 14.05 15.85
N SER A 25 8.13 13.15 15.06
CA SER A 25 8.52 13.44 13.68
C SER A 25 7.30 13.81 12.81
N LEU A 26 6.20 13.06 12.93
CA LEU A 26 4.96 13.33 12.22
C LEU A 26 4.31 14.65 12.63
N GLN A 27 4.28 14.96 13.93
CA GLN A 27 3.77 16.24 14.42
C GLN A 27 4.56 17.41 13.83
N ARG A 28 5.90 17.33 13.83
CA ARG A 28 6.74 18.37 13.24
C ARG A 28 6.51 18.52 11.73
N PHE A 29 6.35 17.41 11.01
CA PHE A 29 6.07 17.41 9.58
C PHE A 29 4.74 18.10 9.28
N TYR A 30 3.67 17.71 9.97
CA TYR A 30 2.33 18.22 9.69
C TYR A 30 2.05 19.62 10.24
N ALA A 31 2.75 20.06 11.27
CA ALA A 31 2.58 21.38 11.87
C ALA A 31 2.77 22.55 10.87
N HIS A 32 3.59 22.36 9.85
CA HIS A 32 3.93 23.42 8.88
C HIS A 32 3.57 23.04 7.44
N HIS A 33 2.86 21.92 7.21
CA HIS A 33 2.59 21.46 5.86
C HIS A 33 1.35 22.17 5.30
N PRO A 34 1.46 22.92 4.17
CA PRO A 34 0.34 23.70 3.64
C PRO A 34 -0.85 22.82 3.22
N GLU A 35 -0.59 21.60 2.76
CA GLU A 35 -1.62 20.66 2.29
C GLU A 35 -2.15 19.73 3.39
N ILE A 36 -1.96 20.07 4.68
CA ILE A 36 -2.48 19.24 5.77
C ILE A 36 -4.01 19.09 5.69
N THR A 37 -4.72 20.16 5.32
CA THR A 37 -6.18 20.15 5.16
C THR A 37 -6.62 19.08 4.16
N LYS A 38 -5.88 18.92 3.06
CA LYS A 38 -6.11 17.85 2.07
C LYS A 38 -5.96 16.47 2.70
N VAL A 39 -4.94 16.25 3.52
CA VAL A 39 -4.76 14.96 4.23
C VAL A 39 -5.90 14.71 5.24
N LEU A 40 -6.36 15.73 5.95
CA LEU A 40 -7.44 15.60 6.92
C LEU A 40 -8.75 15.13 6.25
N THR A 41 -9.09 15.62 5.05
CA THR A 41 -10.29 15.15 4.34
C THR A 41 -10.20 13.66 4.01
N TYR A 42 -9.01 13.16 3.63
CA TYR A 42 -8.80 11.72 3.42
C TYR A 42 -8.85 10.89 4.71
N LEU A 43 -8.36 11.45 5.82
CA LEU A 43 -8.37 10.77 7.11
C LEU A 43 -9.79 10.65 7.69
N ASN A 44 -10.60 11.70 7.53
CA ASN A 44 -12.01 11.75 7.93
C ASN A 44 -12.92 10.95 6.98
N GLY A 45 -12.47 10.71 5.74
CA GLY A 45 -13.22 9.96 4.74
C GLY A 45 -14.17 10.81 3.89
N GLU A 46 -13.97 12.12 3.88
CA GLU A 46 -14.74 13.09 3.08
C GLU A 46 -14.15 13.29 1.68
N ALA A 47 -12.94 12.78 1.45
CA ALA A 47 -12.26 12.91 0.16
C ALA A 47 -12.97 12.14 -0.98
N PRO A 48 -12.86 12.62 -2.23
CA PRO A 48 -13.51 12.00 -3.40
C PRO A 48 -13.01 10.59 -3.70
N LEU A 49 -11.74 10.31 -3.35
CA LEU A 49 -11.13 9.01 -3.47
C LEU A 49 -11.00 8.36 -2.09
N SER A 50 -11.63 7.19 -1.94
CA SER A 50 -11.50 6.42 -0.71
C SER A 50 -10.10 5.85 -0.53
N LEU A 51 -9.70 5.64 0.74
CA LEU A 51 -8.43 5.03 1.10
C LEU A 51 -8.19 3.65 0.45
N ARG A 52 -9.27 2.92 0.13
CA ARG A 52 -9.20 1.62 -0.56
C ARG A 52 -8.85 1.75 -2.03
N ILE A 53 -9.32 2.81 -2.69
CA ILE A 53 -8.95 3.10 -4.08
C ILE A 53 -7.49 3.49 -4.13
N ILE A 54 -7.03 4.33 -3.21
CA ILE A 54 -5.62 4.74 -3.11
C ILE A 54 -4.72 3.52 -2.86
N ASP A 55 -5.05 2.67 -1.89
CA ASP A 55 -4.28 1.44 -1.61
C ASP A 55 -4.24 0.50 -2.82
N TRP A 56 -5.37 0.30 -3.50
CA TRP A 56 -5.41 -0.48 -4.74
C TRP A 56 -4.53 0.15 -5.84
N PHE A 57 -4.55 1.47 -5.97
CA PHE A 57 -3.75 2.19 -6.94
C PHE A 57 -2.25 1.95 -6.72
N VAL A 58 -1.76 2.18 -5.49
CA VAL A 58 -0.32 2.07 -5.18
C VAL A 58 0.18 0.64 -5.13
N THR A 59 -0.67 -0.36 -4.85
CA THR A 59 -0.27 -1.77 -4.74
C THR A 59 -0.50 -2.60 -6.00
N LYS A 60 -1.56 -2.32 -6.75
CA LYS A 60 -2.01 -3.14 -7.90
C LYS A 60 -1.91 -2.39 -9.21
N CYS A 61 -2.54 -1.21 -9.29
CA CYS A 61 -2.61 -0.45 -10.53
C CYS A 61 -1.20 -0.04 -10.98
N SER A 62 -0.43 0.59 -10.09
CA SER A 62 0.94 1.02 -10.31
C SER A 62 1.86 -0.10 -10.81
N ARG A 63 1.71 -1.30 -10.24
CA ARG A 63 2.50 -2.47 -10.62
C ARG A 63 2.08 -3.07 -11.96
N LYS A 64 0.78 -3.07 -12.25
CA LYS A 64 0.25 -3.62 -13.51
C LYS A 64 0.59 -2.70 -14.68
N ASN A 65 0.48 -1.38 -14.48
CA ASN A 65 0.59 -0.37 -15.52
C ASN A 65 1.96 0.33 -15.55
N PHE A 66 2.90 -0.06 -14.68
CA PHE A 66 4.23 0.54 -14.59
C PHE A 66 4.18 2.07 -14.40
N ILE A 67 3.35 2.54 -13.47
CA ILE A 67 3.13 3.99 -13.29
C ILE A 67 4.41 4.66 -12.79
N ARG A 68 4.88 5.63 -13.57
CA ARG A 68 6.04 6.46 -13.29
C ARG A 68 5.80 7.90 -13.74
N TYR A 69 6.41 8.85 -13.05
CA TYR A 69 6.38 10.26 -13.42
C TYR A 69 7.66 10.97 -12.93
N PRO A 70 8.06 12.09 -13.54
CA PRO A 70 9.18 12.89 -13.05
C PRO A 70 8.83 13.55 -11.72
N LEU A 71 9.66 13.34 -10.71
CA LEU A 71 9.57 13.98 -9.40
C LEU A 71 10.96 14.50 -9.03
N ASN A 72 11.09 15.81 -8.81
CA ASN A 72 12.36 16.47 -8.46
C ASN A 72 13.52 16.12 -9.42
N GLY A 73 13.24 16.05 -10.73
CA GLY A 73 14.25 15.73 -11.76
C GLY A 73 14.64 14.25 -11.87
N GLN A 74 13.96 13.36 -11.14
CA GLN A 74 14.18 11.91 -11.23
C GLN A 74 12.90 11.15 -11.58
N GLU A 75 13.05 9.97 -12.17
CA GLU A 75 11.90 9.09 -12.41
C GLU A 75 11.42 8.43 -11.12
N PHE A 76 10.20 8.76 -10.71
CA PHE A 76 9.56 8.15 -9.56
C PHE A 76 8.68 6.98 -9.99
N LEU A 77 9.11 5.76 -9.64
CA LEU A 77 8.27 4.56 -9.80
C LEU A 77 7.42 4.34 -8.55
N VAL A 78 6.11 4.55 -8.69
CA VAL A 78 5.13 4.48 -7.60
C VAL A 78 5.23 3.17 -6.82
N TYR A 79 5.17 2.04 -7.52
CA TYR A 79 5.16 0.73 -6.87
C TYR A 79 6.45 0.44 -6.12
N LEU A 80 7.60 0.84 -6.68
CA LEU A 80 8.90 0.55 -6.09
C LEU A 80 9.11 1.40 -4.84
N SER A 81 8.74 2.68 -4.91
CA SER A 81 8.76 3.60 -3.77
C SER A 81 7.88 3.10 -2.63
N TYR A 82 6.61 2.76 -2.92
CA TYR A 82 5.68 2.21 -1.94
C TYR A 82 6.21 0.91 -1.28
N LYS A 83 6.77 0.01 -2.10
CA LYS A 83 7.39 -1.23 -1.59
C LYS A 83 8.62 -0.95 -0.72
N GLY A 84 9.40 0.08 -1.03
CA GLY A 84 10.52 0.55 -0.22
C GLY A 84 10.07 1.03 1.16
N GLN A 85 9.02 1.84 1.22
CA GLN A 85 8.44 2.33 2.46
C GLN A 85 7.92 1.20 3.37
N LEU A 86 7.23 0.22 2.79
CA LEU A 86 6.79 -0.98 3.51
C LEU A 86 7.96 -1.81 4.08
N LYS A 87 9.13 -1.78 3.47
CA LYS A 87 10.33 -2.44 4.01
C LYS A 87 10.95 -1.64 5.15
N ALA A 88 11.00 -0.31 5.02
CA ALA A 88 11.60 0.59 6.00
C ALA A 88 10.76 0.66 7.29
N TYR A 89 9.46 0.89 7.15
CA TYR A 89 8.54 1.11 8.28
C TYR A 89 7.78 -0.14 8.71
N SER A 90 7.93 -1.27 8.00
CA SER A 90 7.05 -2.43 8.10
C SER A 90 5.59 -2.11 7.73
N LYS A 91 4.74 -3.14 7.61
CA LYS A 91 3.30 -2.92 7.39
C LYS A 91 2.64 -2.18 8.55
N GLN A 92 3.11 -2.38 9.78
CA GLN A 92 2.47 -1.81 10.97
C GLN A 92 2.50 -0.28 11.00
N TYR A 93 3.58 0.33 10.53
CA TYR A 93 3.77 1.78 10.61
C TYR A 93 3.61 2.49 9.27
N PHE A 94 3.15 1.83 8.22
CA PHE A 94 2.98 2.46 6.90
C PHE A 94 1.75 2.01 6.12
N ASP A 95 1.22 0.80 6.33
CA ASP A 95 0.05 0.36 5.57
C ASP A 95 -1.22 1.08 6.09
N PRO A 96 -1.88 1.92 5.25
CA PRO A 96 -3.02 2.72 5.67
C PRO A 96 -4.24 1.88 6.04
N ASN A 97 -4.32 0.64 5.56
CA ASN A 97 -5.39 -0.30 5.83
C ASN A 97 -5.01 -1.31 6.95
N CYS A 98 -3.83 -1.19 7.55
CA CYS A 98 -3.43 -2.07 8.64
C CYS A 98 -4.31 -1.82 9.89
N ARG A 99 -4.90 -2.89 10.42
CA ARG A 99 -5.68 -2.84 11.67
C ARG A 99 -4.72 -2.82 12.84
N ARG A 100 -4.49 -1.64 13.41
CA ARG A 100 -3.60 -1.39 14.55
C ARG A 100 -4.24 -0.41 15.53
N GLU A 101 -3.57 -0.23 16.66
CA GLU A 101 -3.97 0.68 17.72
C GLU A 101 -4.11 2.11 17.17
N ARG A 102 -5.21 2.76 17.56
CA ARG A 102 -5.50 4.13 17.20
C ARG A 102 -4.92 5.04 18.29
N ILE A 103 -4.30 6.11 17.86
CA ILE A 103 -3.75 7.15 18.72
C ILE A 103 -4.56 8.43 18.53
N MET A 104 -4.69 9.19 19.62
CA MET A 104 -5.16 10.56 19.57
C MET A 104 -4.01 11.44 19.06
N PHE A 105 -4.18 12.02 17.87
CA PHE A 105 -3.15 12.84 17.23
C PHE A 105 -3.58 14.30 17.20
N THR A 106 -2.65 15.20 17.51
CA THR A 106 -2.84 16.65 17.54
C THR A 106 -1.94 17.33 16.54
N ILE A 107 -2.50 18.30 15.82
CA ILE A 107 -1.77 19.18 14.91
C ILE A 107 -2.05 20.62 15.39
N PRO A 108 -1.05 21.50 15.45
CA PRO A 108 -1.27 22.91 15.76
C PRO A 108 -2.39 23.49 14.87
N ASN A 109 -3.30 24.25 15.47
CA ASN A 109 -4.44 24.90 14.81
C ASN A 109 -5.53 23.96 14.25
N HIS A 110 -5.53 22.68 14.61
CA HIS A 110 -6.58 21.73 14.25
C HIS A 110 -7.10 20.96 15.46
N GLU A 111 -8.34 20.49 15.38
CA GLU A 111 -8.93 19.64 16.41
C GLU A 111 -8.19 18.30 16.51
N GLN A 112 -8.16 17.73 17.72
CA GLN A 112 -7.57 16.42 17.95
C GLN A 112 -8.45 15.35 17.30
N PHE A 113 -7.82 14.37 16.63
CA PHE A 113 -8.55 13.30 15.97
C PHE A 113 -7.91 11.92 16.19
N MET A 114 -8.73 10.88 16.06
CA MET A 114 -8.30 9.50 16.19
C MET A 114 -7.78 8.95 14.87
N THR A 115 -6.52 8.52 14.83
CA THR A 115 -5.90 7.94 13.63
C THR A 115 -4.91 6.83 13.98
N THR A 116 -4.23 6.26 12.99
CA THR A 116 -3.13 5.30 13.20
C THR A 116 -1.83 5.87 12.65
N ILE A 117 -0.70 5.48 13.25
CA ILE A 117 0.64 5.88 12.76
C ILE A 117 0.83 5.46 11.30
N GLY A 118 0.30 4.29 10.91
CA GLY A 118 0.34 3.81 9.53
C GLY A 118 -0.35 4.73 8.54
N LYS A 119 -1.56 5.23 8.87
CA LYS A 119 -2.25 6.21 8.02
C LYS A 119 -1.45 7.51 7.91
N LEU A 120 -0.92 8.02 9.01
CA LEU A 120 -0.12 9.25 9.01
C LEU A 120 1.14 9.10 8.14
N ASN A 121 1.96 8.07 8.37
CA ASN A 121 3.15 7.85 7.55
C ASN A 121 2.82 7.60 6.07
N PHE A 122 1.71 6.92 5.78
CA PHE A 122 1.25 6.74 4.42
C PHE A 122 0.97 8.09 3.73
N PHE A 123 0.22 8.97 4.39
CA PHE A 123 -0.11 10.28 3.81
C PHE A 123 1.09 11.22 3.75
N ARG A 124 2.02 11.12 4.70
CA ARG A 124 3.31 11.82 4.60
C ARG A 124 4.03 11.46 3.31
N TRP A 125 4.18 10.16 3.03
CA TRP A 125 4.77 9.70 1.78
C TRP A 125 3.94 10.11 0.55
N ALA A 126 2.61 10.08 0.65
CA ALA A 126 1.73 10.45 -0.45
C ALA A 126 1.89 11.93 -0.85
N LEU A 127 2.08 12.83 0.13
CA LEU A 127 2.40 14.24 -0.10
C LEU A 127 3.80 14.41 -0.69
N GLU A 128 4.82 13.81 -0.06
CA GLU A 128 6.21 13.90 -0.54
C GLU A 128 6.39 13.38 -1.97
N SER A 129 5.60 12.37 -2.36
CA SER A 129 5.60 11.81 -3.71
C SER A 129 4.68 12.53 -4.69
N LYS A 130 3.81 13.44 -4.25
CA LYS A 130 2.74 14.04 -5.07
C LYS A 130 1.83 13.03 -5.75
N ILE A 131 1.62 11.87 -5.11
CA ILE A 131 0.77 10.83 -5.67
C ILE A 131 -0.70 11.22 -5.65
N LEU A 132 -1.11 12.01 -4.65
CA LEU A 132 -2.50 12.47 -4.55
C LEU A 132 -2.85 13.36 -5.75
N ASP A 133 -1.94 14.24 -6.15
CA ASP A 133 -2.13 15.12 -7.31
C ASP A 133 -2.22 14.32 -8.62
N TYR A 134 -1.35 13.32 -8.78
CA TYR A 134 -1.45 12.38 -9.90
C TYR A 134 -2.80 11.67 -9.92
N MET A 135 -3.29 11.23 -8.76
CA MET A 135 -4.56 10.50 -8.67
C MET A 135 -5.77 11.39 -8.97
N GLU A 136 -5.72 12.67 -8.62
CA GLU A 136 -6.76 13.66 -8.96
C GLU A 136 -6.76 13.96 -10.46
N ALA A 137 -5.58 14.08 -11.09
CA ALA A 137 -5.49 14.29 -12.53
C ALA A 137 -6.04 13.11 -13.36
N HIS A 138 -5.99 11.88 -12.82
CA HIS A 138 -6.43 10.65 -13.48
C HIS A 138 -7.61 9.98 -12.77
N GLU A 139 -8.45 10.76 -12.09
CA GLU A 139 -9.48 10.25 -11.17
C GLU A 139 -10.46 9.27 -11.83
N GLU A 140 -10.93 9.60 -13.04
CA GLU A 140 -11.90 8.80 -13.79
C GLU A 140 -11.32 7.43 -14.19
N GLU A 141 -10.10 7.42 -14.74
CA GLU A 141 -9.40 6.20 -15.15
C GLU A 141 -9.16 5.27 -13.96
N ILE A 142 -8.75 5.84 -12.82
CA ILE A 142 -8.50 5.10 -11.58
C ILE A 142 -9.81 4.50 -11.06
N ARG A 143 -10.90 5.27 -11.05
CA ARG A 143 -12.22 4.79 -10.59
C ARG A 143 -12.76 3.68 -11.49
N ALA A 144 -12.67 3.86 -12.81
CA ALA A 144 -13.06 2.83 -13.78
C ALA A 144 -12.23 1.56 -13.61
N GLY A 145 -10.90 1.69 -13.48
CA GLY A 145 -9.99 0.57 -13.23
C GLY A 145 -10.27 -0.16 -11.93
N TYR A 146 -10.62 0.57 -10.86
CA TYR A 146 -10.99 -0.02 -9.57
C TYR A 146 -12.29 -0.83 -9.67
N ASN A 147 -13.31 -0.29 -10.36
CA ASN A 147 -14.58 -0.97 -10.59
C ASN A 147 -14.40 -2.24 -11.44
N ALA A 148 -13.56 -2.19 -12.47
CA ALA A 148 -13.21 -3.36 -13.27
C ALA A 148 -12.50 -4.43 -12.42
N TYR A 149 -11.56 -4.03 -11.57
CA TYR A 149 -10.88 -4.92 -10.63
C TYR A 149 -11.85 -5.61 -9.65
N LEU A 150 -12.84 -4.89 -9.14
CA LEU A 150 -13.87 -5.46 -8.26
C LEU A 150 -14.70 -6.52 -8.99
N LYS A 151 -15.17 -6.22 -10.21
CA LYS A 151 -15.92 -7.17 -11.05
C LYS A 151 -15.12 -8.45 -11.32
N GLU A 152 -13.85 -8.30 -11.71
CA GLU A 152 -12.94 -9.43 -11.96
C GLU A 152 -12.75 -10.28 -10.70
N THR A 153 -12.50 -9.63 -9.56
CA THR A 153 -12.28 -10.33 -8.28
C THR A 153 -13.53 -11.08 -7.81
N MET A 154 -14.72 -10.50 -7.98
CA MET A 154 -15.99 -11.16 -7.66
C MET A 154 -16.27 -12.36 -8.58
N ALA A 155 -16.01 -12.22 -9.89
CA ALA A 155 -16.16 -13.31 -10.85
C ALA A 155 -15.27 -14.51 -10.51
N VAL A 156 -14.01 -14.27 -10.15
CA VAL A 156 -13.07 -15.33 -9.71
C VAL A 156 -13.58 -16.02 -8.45
N GLN A 157 -14.12 -15.28 -7.48
CA GLN A 157 -14.67 -15.88 -6.26
C GLN A 157 -15.89 -16.76 -6.55
N LYS A 158 -16.75 -16.38 -7.50
CA LYS A 158 -17.92 -17.19 -7.90
C LYS A 158 -17.48 -18.50 -8.56
N ARG A 159 -16.48 -18.47 -9.44
CA ARG A 159 -15.91 -19.67 -10.10
C ARG A 159 -15.27 -20.63 -9.10
N ASN A 160 -14.51 -20.11 -8.14
CA ASN A 160 -13.87 -20.95 -7.13
C ASN A 160 -14.88 -21.60 -6.17
N LYS A 161 -16.08 -21.03 -6.01
CA LYS A 161 -17.15 -21.60 -5.19
C LYS A 161 -17.90 -22.73 -5.90
N SER A 162 -18.01 -22.69 -7.23
CA SER A 162 -18.62 -23.79 -8.00
C SER A 162 -17.73 -25.03 -8.07
N ASP A 163 -16.41 -24.88 -8.20
CA ASP A 163 -15.46 -26.02 -8.22
C ASP A 163 -15.38 -26.77 -6.88
N SER A 164 -15.65 -26.08 -5.76
CA SER A 164 -15.63 -26.69 -4.43
C SER A 164 -16.88 -27.55 -4.13
N SER A 165 -17.88 -27.56 -5.02
CA SER A 165 -19.17 -28.24 -4.78
C SER A 165 -19.27 -29.59 -5.51
N THR A 166 -18.22 -30.02 -6.22
CA THR A 166 -18.25 -31.17 -7.15
C THR A 166 -17.40 -32.37 -6.73
N GLU A 167 -16.74 -32.36 -5.57
CA GLU A 167 -15.89 -33.49 -5.13
C GLU A 167 -16.51 -34.41 -4.04
N ASP A 168 -17.70 -34.12 -3.51
CA ASP A 168 -18.34 -34.95 -2.48
C ASP A 168 -19.41 -35.91 -3.04
N VAL A 169 -19.11 -36.68 -4.09
CA VAL A 169 -19.87 -37.89 -4.42
C VAL A 169 -18.93 -38.95 -4.99
N LYS A 170 -18.32 -39.76 -4.10
CA LYS A 170 -18.09 -41.21 -4.24
C LYS A 170 -17.10 -41.69 -3.16
N SER A 171 -17.63 -42.27 -2.09
CA SER A 171 -17.20 -43.59 -1.57
C SER A 171 -18.03 -43.93 -0.33
N ALA A 172 -18.97 -44.85 -0.53
CA ALA A 172 -19.65 -45.56 0.54
C ALA A 172 -18.73 -46.69 1.04
N VAL A 173 -18.25 -46.62 2.28
CA VAL A 173 -17.92 -47.81 3.09
C VAL A 173 -18.22 -47.49 4.56
N LYS A 174 -18.96 -48.42 5.20
CA LYS A 174 -19.41 -48.43 6.59
C LYS A 174 -18.23 -48.35 7.58
N GLY A 175 -18.38 -47.55 8.64
CA GLY A 175 -17.49 -47.57 9.81
C GLY A 175 -17.91 -46.53 10.85
N ASP A 176 -18.47 -47.00 11.95
CA ASP A 176 -18.93 -46.21 13.10
C ASP A 176 -17.75 -45.62 13.87
N VAL A 177 -17.41 -44.35 13.63
CA VAL A 177 -16.55 -43.54 14.50
C VAL A 177 -17.00 -42.08 14.43
N LYS A 178 -17.34 -41.51 15.59
CA LYS A 178 -17.74 -40.10 15.79
C LYS A 178 -16.69 -39.13 15.22
N PRO A 179 -17.07 -38.10 14.41
CA PRO A 179 -16.10 -37.18 13.84
C PRO A 179 -15.71 -36.12 14.86
N VAL A 180 -14.42 -36.10 15.22
CA VAL A 180 -13.77 -34.94 15.84
C VAL A 180 -13.68 -33.85 14.76
N THR A 181 -14.36 -32.73 14.98
CA THR A 181 -14.35 -31.56 14.08
C THR A 181 -13.01 -30.82 14.16
N ASN A 182 -11.98 -31.39 13.52
CA ASN A 182 -10.79 -30.65 13.18
C ASN A 182 -11.16 -29.62 12.11
N THR A 183 -11.41 -28.38 12.55
CA THR A 183 -11.50 -27.22 11.66
C THR A 183 -10.12 -26.98 11.04
N VAL A 184 -9.85 -27.66 9.93
CA VAL A 184 -8.72 -27.35 9.06
C VAL A 184 -8.85 -25.89 8.70
N ARG A 185 -7.98 -25.04 9.26
CA ARG A 185 -7.81 -23.66 8.83
C ARG A 185 -7.44 -23.70 7.36
N THR A 186 -8.43 -23.54 6.49
CA THR A 186 -8.21 -23.27 5.08
C THR A 186 -7.59 -21.88 4.98
N THR A 187 -6.26 -21.82 5.06
CA THR A 187 -5.52 -20.65 4.60
C THR A 187 -5.87 -20.48 3.13
N ARG A 188 -6.72 -19.50 2.82
CA ARG A 188 -7.07 -19.14 1.44
C ARG A 188 -5.77 -19.02 0.65
N ARG A 189 -5.56 -19.96 -0.27
CA ARG A 189 -4.41 -19.96 -1.18
C ARG A 189 -4.45 -18.62 -1.91
N ARG A 190 -3.41 -17.80 -1.73
CA ARG A 190 -3.28 -16.51 -2.41
C ARG A 190 -3.42 -16.77 -3.91
N THR A 191 -4.46 -16.24 -4.53
CA THR A 191 -4.61 -16.28 -5.99
C THR A 191 -3.32 -15.73 -6.60
N LYS A 192 -2.74 -16.48 -7.55
CA LYS A 192 -1.53 -16.05 -8.27
C LYS A 192 -1.85 -14.72 -8.92
N GLN A 193 -1.12 -13.68 -8.52
CA GLN A 193 -1.32 -12.34 -9.05
C GLN A 193 -0.83 -12.30 -10.50
N SER A 194 -1.45 -11.47 -11.33
CA SER A 194 -0.99 -11.22 -12.70
C SER A 194 0.50 -10.81 -12.73
N PRO A 195 1.24 -11.23 -13.78
CA PRO A 195 2.67 -10.96 -13.88
C PRO A 195 2.93 -9.45 -13.87
N SER A 196 3.92 -9.05 -13.07
CA SER A 196 4.33 -7.66 -12.89
C SER A 196 4.85 -7.08 -14.22
N SER A 197 4.42 -5.87 -14.58
CA SER A 197 4.99 -5.15 -15.72
C SER A 197 6.51 -4.93 -15.59
N LEU A 198 7.00 -4.79 -14.35
CA LEU A 198 8.44 -4.72 -14.02
C LEU A 198 9.27 -5.90 -14.56
N ASN A 199 8.65 -7.05 -14.81
CA ASN A 199 9.34 -8.25 -15.31
C ASN A 199 9.17 -8.43 -16.82
N LYS A 200 8.61 -7.43 -17.51
CA LYS A 200 8.43 -7.41 -18.97
C LYS A 200 9.35 -6.36 -19.57
N LEU A 201 9.87 -6.64 -20.77
CA LEU A 201 10.63 -5.67 -21.54
C LEU A 201 9.73 -4.46 -21.81
N GLN A 202 10.18 -3.27 -21.39
CA GLN A 202 9.47 -2.02 -21.62
C GLN A 202 10.03 -1.40 -22.89
N VAL A 203 9.22 -1.31 -23.95
CA VAL A 203 9.61 -0.71 -25.22
C VAL A 203 8.98 0.67 -25.29
N TYR A 204 9.80 1.71 -25.47
CA TYR A 204 9.36 3.09 -25.57
C TYR A 204 9.89 3.73 -26.85
N THR A 205 9.00 4.37 -27.60
CA THR A 205 9.35 5.20 -28.75
C THR A 205 9.52 6.63 -28.24
N THR A 206 10.76 7.09 -28.07
CA THR A 206 11.05 8.47 -27.68
C THR A 206 11.89 9.14 -28.77
N PRO A 207 11.54 10.36 -29.21
CA PRO A 207 12.36 11.09 -30.17
C PRO A 207 13.66 11.47 -29.48
N ILE A 208 14.78 10.95 -29.99
CA ILE A 208 16.11 11.33 -29.55
C ILE A 208 16.43 12.67 -30.21
N VAL A 209 16.40 13.75 -29.44
CA VAL A 209 16.86 15.07 -29.89
C VAL A 209 18.32 15.20 -29.45
N LEU A 210 19.22 15.24 -30.43
CA LEU A 210 20.64 15.53 -30.22
C LEU A 210 20.85 17.02 -30.47
N ASP A 211 21.07 17.80 -29.41
CA ASP A 211 21.57 19.17 -29.52
C ASP A 211 23.10 19.12 -29.53
N PHE A 212 23.70 19.73 -30.55
CA PHE A 212 25.14 19.96 -30.62
C PHE A 212 25.36 21.46 -30.40
N ASN A 213 25.95 21.81 -29.25
CA ASN A 213 26.47 23.16 -28.98
C ASN A 213 27.80 23.38 -29.69
#